data_AF-A0A1V8SM49-F1
#
_entry.id   AF-A0A1V8SM49-F1
#
_cell.length_a   1.000
_cell.length_b   1.000
_cell.length_c   1.000
_cell.angle_alpha   90.00
_cell.angle_beta   90.00
_cell.angle_gamma   90.00
#
_symmetry.space_group_name_H-M   'P 1'
#
loop_
_entity.id
_entity.type
_entity.pdbx_description
1 polymer ?
#
loop_
_entity_poly.entity_id
_entity_poly.type
_entity_poly.pdbx_seq_one_letter_code
_entity_poly.pdbx_strand_id
1 'polypeptide(L)'
;MPSWWDPNYTLAITLAFGSLSYTAVRIIDEVWNLFIGRGSQLLGGVIVFSVFRAPIAEAFRTLAHPPYRTTLAMQYSTVSPASLWRYVADVPGFISRRASPTDRSTGRNAALATALLSISTLMVMITPTWLSAMTGYQALQTPVMPWMNDTYISLDNLSSCVMLIADGDRVGLSQNYCVGFDGDLLRDLETYTASIGPLVPSSLDDLSCSVTHIYRGVNHGEYGCPYWTTFHAASKFTHDGHTYQLDNNTLTLSSLIVANDTDGNYIVSIDSEHASVFIYDGKILTPNDFLQAGMCQPQRTYQWGFSFLLLFAFLVTMIVLSLTLYIYRCYGCRPSRREETTEIFGPFRTAIVVADRVRADLGDAVQGMSEKQIQVELAARQGPLRTSSWLAEKGARIMRRPARRNG
;
A
#
# COMPACT_ATOMS: atom_id res chain seq x y z
N MET A 1 -4.93 -15.98 3.70
CA MET A 1 -4.52 -14.69 3.10
C MET A 1 -3.90 -13.82 4.18
N PRO A 2 -2.78 -13.12 3.92
CA PRO A 2 -2.20 -12.20 4.90
C PRO A 2 -3.21 -11.11 5.28
N SER A 3 -3.17 -10.66 6.53
CA SER A 3 -3.97 -9.51 6.97
C SER A 3 -3.58 -8.27 6.16
N TRP A 4 -4.56 -7.49 5.70
CA TRP A 4 -4.29 -6.21 5.02
C TRP A 4 -3.59 -5.18 5.91
N TRP A 5 -3.54 -5.43 7.22
CA TRP A 5 -2.90 -4.57 8.22
C TRP A 5 -1.49 -5.02 8.60
N ASP A 6 -0.95 -6.05 7.95
CA ASP A 6 0.40 -6.54 8.24
C ASP A 6 1.46 -5.59 7.63
N PRO A 7 2.31 -4.95 8.46
CA PRO A 7 3.29 -3.98 8.00
C PRO A 7 4.38 -4.59 7.10
N ASN A 8 4.59 -5.91 7.14
CA ASN A 8 5.54 -6.59 6.25
C ASN A 8 5.14 -6.44 4.77
N TYR A 9 3.85 -6.19 4.49
CA TYR A 9 3.30 -6.01 3.15
C TYR A 9 3.05 -4.54 2.80
N THR A 10 3.65 -3.58 3.53
CA THR A 10 3.43 -2.14 3.30
C THR A 10 3.80 -1.71 1.88
N LEU A 11 4.86 -2.28 1.29
CA LEU A 11 5.27 -1.98 -0.09
C LEU A 11 4.73 -3.00 -1.11
N ALA A 12 4.05 -4.05 -0.64
CA ALA A 12 3.52 -5.09 -1.52
C ALA A 12 2.17 -4.65 -2.10
N ILE A 13 1.87 -5.14 -3.30
CA ILE A 13 0.57 -4.90 -3.94
C ILE A 13 -0.44 -5.89 -3.36
N THR A 14 -1.28 -5.38 -2.46
CA THR A 14 -2.32 -6.17 -1.77
C THR A 14 -3.69 -6.03 -2.42
N LEU A 15 -3.94 -4.92 -3.11
CA LEU A 15 -5.14 -4.68 -3.93
C LEU A 15 -4.75 -4.77 -5.40
N ALA A 16 -4.70 -5.99 -5.94
CA ALA A 16 -4.33 -6.26 -7.31
C ALA A 16 -5.56 -6.52 -8.18
N PHE A 17 -5.54 -6.04 -9.43
CA PHE A 17 -6.65 -6.19 -10.36
C PHE A 17 -6.18 -6.62 -11.75
N GLY A 18 -7.03 -7.40 -12.42
CA GLY A 18 -6.84 -7.83 -13.80
C GLY A 18 -5.86 -8.99 -13.98
N SER A 19 -5.80 -9.47 -15.22
CA SER A 19 -4.79 -10.38 -15.74
C SER A 19 -4.32 -9.82 -17.07
N LEU A 20 -3.18 -9.15 -17.04
CA LEU A 20 -2.68 -8.28 -18.11
C LEU A 20 -1.30 -8.73 -18.58
N SER A 21 -0.92 -8.36 -19.80
CA SER A 21 0.45 -8.56 -20.27
C SER A 21 1.41 -7.58 -19.60
N TYR A 22 2.70 -7.94 -19.54
CA TYR A 22 3.75 -7.06 -19.01
C TYR A 22 3.72 -5.65 -19.61
N THR A 23 3.56 -5.55 -20.92
CA THR A 23 3.51 -4.26 -21.63
C THR A 23 2.31 -3.43 -21.21
N ALA A 24 1.14 -4.05 -21.05
CA ALA A 24 -0.07 -3.34 -20.65
C ALA A 24 0.05 -2.77 -19.23
N VAL A 25 0.49 -3.56 -18.25
CA VAL A 25 0.65 -3.06 -16.87
C VAL A 25 1.69 -1.97 -16.76
N ARG A 26 2.78 -2.06 -17.53
CA ARG A 26 3.82 -1.03 -17.55
C ARG A 26 3.30 0.29 -18.10
N ILE A 27 2.51 0.26 -19.17
CA ILE A 27 1.88 1.47 -19.72
C ILE A 27 0.92 2.09 -18.69
N ILE A 28 0.10 1.27 -18.03
CA ILE A 28 -0.84 1.74 -17.00
C ILE A 28 -0.08 2.44 -15.87
N ASP A 29 1.00 1.83 -15.37
CA ASP A 29 1.78 2.40 -14.28
C ASP A 29 2.44 3.74 -14.66
N GLU A 30 3.04 3.83 -15.85
CA GLU A 30 3.64 5.08 -16.36
C GLU A 30 2.60 6.18 -16.59
N VAL A 31 1.43 5.84 -17.16
CA VAL A 31 0.32 6.79 -17.38
C VAL A 31 -0.22 7.27 -16.03
N TRP A 32 -0.38 6.39 -15.05
CA TRP A 32 -0.79 6.75 -13.70
C TRP A 32 0.20 7.72 -13.06
N ASN A 33 1.50 7.39 -13.08
CA ASN A 33 2.55 8.22 -12.50
C ASN A 33 2.66 9.59 -13.19
N LEU A 34 2.48 9.65 -14.51
CA LEU A 34 2.51 10.89 -15.26
C LEU A 34 1.28 11.77 -14.96
N PHE A 35 0.07 11.26 -15.20
CA PHE A 35 -1.13 12.08 -15.14
C PHE A 35 -1.65 12.25 -13.72
N ILE A 36 -1.71 11.18 -12.93
CA ILE A 36 -2.20 11.26 -11.55
C ILE A 36 -1.09 11.75 -10.63
N GLY A 37 0.12 11.18 -10.76
CA GLY A 37 1.28 11.60 -9.97
C GLY A 37 1.65 13.07 -10.19
N ARG A 38 1.96 13.48 -11.43
CA ARG A 38 2.34 14.89 -11.70
C ARG A 38 1.14 15.84 -11.76
N GLY A 39 -0.02 15.37 -12.23
CA GLY A 39 -1.23 16.20 -12.25
C GLY A 39 -1.70 16.57 -10.85
N SER A 40 -1.63 15.65 -9.88
CA SER A 40 -1.97 15.95 -8.48
C SER A 40 -0.99 16.96 -7.86
N GLN A 41 0.30 16.91 -8.20
CA GLN A 41 1.29 17.90 -7.78
C GLN A 41 0.95 19.30 -8.31
N LEU A 42 0.60 19.42 -9.60
CA LEU A 42 0.18 20.68 -10.20
C LEU A 42 -1.08 21.22 -9.53
N LEU A 43 -2.11 20.37 -9.40
CA LEU A 43 -3.38 20.74 -8.78
C LEU A 43 -3.20 21.17 -7.32
N GLY A 44 -2.41 20.41 -6.54
CA GLY A 44 -2.06 20.74 -5.16
C GLY A 44 -1.35 22.09 -5.07
N GLY A 45 -0.42 22.39 -5.99
CA GLY A 45 0.25 23.69 -6.08
C GLY A 45 -0.73 24.85 -6.30
N VAL A 46 -1.68 24.69 -7.23
CA VAL A 46 -2.72 25.69 -7.51
C VAL A 46 -3.62 25.91 -6.29
N ILE A 47 -4.04 24.83 -5.62
CA ILE A 47 -4.88 24.91 -4.41
C ILE A 47 -4.13 25.65 -3.29
N VAL A 48 -2.91 25.23 -2.96
CA VAL A 48 -2.07 25.86 -1.93
C VAL A 48 -1.87 27.34 -2.23
N PHE A 49 -1.54 27.70 -3.47
CA PHE A 49 -1.44 29.10 -3.88
C PHE A 49 -2.74 29.88 -3.66
N SER A 50 -3.88 29.32 -4.04
CA SER A 50 -5.18 29.96 -3.88
C SER A 50 -5.56 30.23 -2.42
N VAL A 51 -5.16 29.34 -1.50
CA VAL A 51 -5.45 29.43 -0.07
C VAL A 51 -4.55 30.46 0.61
N PHE A 52 -3.25 30.45 0.28
CA PHE A 52 -2.26 31.26 1.00
C PHE A 52 -1.99 32.63 0.40
N ARG A 53 -2.39 32.92 -0.86
CA ARG A 53 -2.14 34.23 -1.51
C ARG A 53 -2.62 35.44 -0.69
N ALA A 54 -3.83 35.39 -0.14
CA ALA A 54 -4.43 36.51 0.60
C ALA A 54 -3.90 36.65 2.03
N PRO A 55 -3.78 35.56 2.83
CA PRO A 55 -3.11 35.63 4.14
C PRO A 55 -1.67 36.14 4.08
N ILE A 56 -0.91 35.74 3.07
CA ILE A 56 0.47 36.19 2.88
C ILE A 56 0.51 37.69 2.57
N ALA A 57 -0.33 38.16 1.64
CA ALA A 57 -0.41 39.58 1.32
C ALA A 57 -0.76 40.45 2.55
N GLU A 58 -1.64 39.94 3.43
CA GLU A 58 -1.98 40.63 4.67
C GLU A 58 -0.87 40.59 5.71
N ALA A 59 -0.14 39.47 5.82
CA ALA A 59 1.04 39.40 6.66
C ALA A 59 2.09 40.43 6.23
N PHE A 60 2.26 40.69 4.93
CA PHE A 60 3.16 41.74 4.44
C PHE A 60 2.71 43.16 4.76
N ARG A 61 1.40 43.44 4.78
CA ARG A 61 0.89 44.76 5.18
C ARG A 61 1.06 45.03 6.67
N THR A 62 0.80 44.00 7.48
CA THR A 62 0.70 44.15 8.94
C THR A 62 2.04 44.02 9.64
N LEU A 63 2.97 43.23 9.10
CA LEU A 63 4.30 43.09 9.68
C LEU A 63 5.18 44.27 9.26
N ALA A 64 5.78 44.94 10.25
CA ALA A 64 6.67 46.08 10.00
C ALA A 64 7.90 45.71 9.14
N HIS A 65 8.38 44.46 9.18
CA HIS A 65 9.59 44.01 8.45
C HIS A 65 9.53 42.53 8.05
N PRO A 66 8.66 42.11 7.11
CA PRO A 66 8.69 40.73 6.62
C PRO A 66 10.07 40.39 6.01
N PRO A 67 10.59 39.17 6.24
CA PRO A 67 11.88 38.78 5.67
C PRO A 67 11.81 38.78 4.13
N TYR A 68 12.45 39.76 3.49
CA TYR A 68 12.40 40.03 2.04
C TYR A 68 12.62 38.79 1.17
N ARG A 69 13.54 37.90 1.58
CA ARG A 69 13.86 36.66 0.85
C ARG A 69 12.70 35.67 0.83
N THR A 70 11.97 35.58 1.92
CA THR A 70 10.78 34.74 2.04
C THR A 70 9.61 35.36 1.30
N THR A 71 9.51 36.69 1.30
CA THR A 71 8.55 37.42 0.46
C THR A 71 8.71 37.09 -1.02
N LEU A 72 9.94 37.20 -1.53
CA LEU A 72 10.24 36.90 -2.93
C LEU A 72 10.06 35.40 -3.24
N ALA A 73 10.50 34.52 -2.34
CA ALA A 73 10.33 33.08 -2.48
C ALA A 73 8.85 32.65 -2.51
N MET A 74 8.00 33.29 -1.70
CA MET A 74 6.55 33.05 -1.66
C MET A 74 5.82 33.49 -2.91
N GLN A 75 6.33 34.48 -3.64
CA GLN A 75 5.63 35.00 -4.82
C GLN A 75 6.11 34.37 -6.13
N TYR A 76 7.41 34.14 -6.25
CA TYR A 76 8.02 33.69 -7.49
C TYR A 76 8.32 32.19 -7.52
N SER A 77 8.28 31.51 -6.38
CA SER A 77 8.67 30.09 -6.31
C SER A 77 7.95 29.37 -5.17
N THR A 78 6.61 29.36 -5.16
CA THR A 78 5.81 28.77 -4.07
C THR A 78 6.13 27.32 -3.76
N VAL A 79 6.42 26.52 -4.79
CA VAL A 79 6.66 25.08 -4.67
C VAL A 79 8.08 24.77 -5.17
N SER A 80 9.08 25.09 -4.35
CA SER A 80 10.48 24.71 -4.61
C SER A 80 11.19 24.31 -3.31
N PRO A 81 12.24 23.44 -3.38
CA PRO A 81 13.03 23.08 -2.20
C PRO A 81 13.66 24.30 -1.50
N ALA A 82 14.16 25.26 -2.29
CA ALA A 82 14.77 26.48 -1.77
C ALA A 82 13.75 27.36 -1.04
N SER A 83 12.53 27.45 -1.56
CA SER A 83 11.45 28.19 -0.92
C SER A 83 10.93 27.51 0.33
N LEU A 84 10.76 26.18 0.30
CA LEU A 84 10.38 25.40 1.47
C LEU A 84 11.37 25.60 2.62
N TRP A 85 12.68 25.50 2.34
CA TRP A 85 13.71 25.76 3.33
C TRP A 85 13.59 27.16 3.94
N ARG A 86 13.38 28.19 3.10
CA ARG A 86 13.19 29.56 3.56
C ARG A 86 11.95 29.73 4.44
N TYR A 87 10.84 29.07 4.08
CA TYR A 87 9.62 29.10 4.89
C TYR A 87 9.88 28.51 6.27
N VAL A 88 10.54 27.36 6.33
CA VAL A 88 10.89 26.67 7.59
C VAL A 88 11.87 27.50 8.43
N ALA A 89 12.92 28.04 7.81
CA ALA A 89 13.96 28.81 8.49
C ALA A 89 13.43 30.11 9.14
N ASP A 90 12.40 30.72 8.56
CA ASP A 90 11.86 31.99 9.05
C ASP A 90 10.74 31.82 10.10
N VAL A 91 10.22 30.60 10.33
CA VAL A 91 9.19 30.32 11.35
C VAL A 91 9.57 30.84 12.75
N PRO A 92 10.79 30.58 13.28
CA PRO A 92 11.22 31.11 14.57
C PRO A 92 11.23 32.64 14.61
N GLY A 93 11.52 33.28 13.47
CA GLY A 93 11.48 34.74 13.31
C GLY A 93 10.06 35.30 13.44
N PHE A 94 9.04 34.61 12.91
CA PHE A 94 7.64 35.01 13.09
C PHE A 94 7.15 34.80 14.53
N ILE A 95 7.64 33.76 15.22
CA ILE A 95 7.25 33.45 16.62
C ILE A 95 7.92 34.41 17.63
N SER A 96 9.17 34.79 17.38
CA SER A 96 10.00 35.58 18.31
C SER A 96 9.77 37.09 18.26
N ARG A 97 9.09 37.62 17.24
CA ARG A 97 8.71 39.04 17.12
C ARG A 97 7.60 39.43 18.10
N ARG A 98 7.96 39.49 19.38
CA ARG A 98 7.15 39.97 20.51
C ARG A 98 7.46 41.45 20.78
N ALA A 99 6.68 42.39 20.25
CA ALA A 99 6.85 43.82 20.56
C ALA A 99 5.61 44.48 21.20
N SER A 100 4.39 43.96 21.04
CA SER A 100 3.17 44.56 21.62
C SER A 100 2.03 43.53 21.84
N PRO A 101 1.11 43.73 22.82
CA PRO A 101 -0.05 42.85 23.02
C PRO A 101 -0.96 42.70 21.80
N THR A 102 -1.14 43.76 21.01
CA THR A 102 -1.87 43.73 19.72
C THR A 102 -1.11 42.99 18.62
N ASP A 103 0.22 42.93 18.68
CA ASP A 103 1.06 42.17 17.75
C ASP A 103 1.11 40.67 18.07
N ARG A 104 0.74 40.28 19.28
CA ARG A 104 0.85 38.91 19.78
C ARG A 104 -0.08 37.92 19.07
N SER A 105 -1.28 38.37 18.67
CA SER A 105 -2.21 37.56 17.88
C SER A 105 -1.79 37.53 16.40
N THR A 106 -1.34 38.65 15.85
CA THR A 106 -0.88 38.79 14.47
C THR A 106 0.35 37.92 14.18
N GLY A 107 1.36 37.93 15.06
CA GLY A 107 2.55 37.09 14.93
C GLY A 107 2.26 35.58 15.01
N ARG A 108 1.35 35.17 15.92
CA ARG A 108 0.90 33.76 16.01
C ARG A 108 0.18 33.31 14.75
N ASN A 109 -0.67 34.16 14.18
CA ASN A 109 -1.40 33.85 12.95
C ASN A 109 -0.45 33.77 11.73
N ALA A 110 0.57 34.64 11.66
CA ALA A 110 1.59 34.59 10.61
C ALA A 110 2.51 33.36 10.73
N ALA A 111 2.90 32.99 11.95
CA ALA A 111 3.66 31.77 12.21
C ALA A 111 2.86 30.52 11.83
N LEU A 112 1.58 30.46 12.21
CA LEU A 112 0.68 29.36 11.83
C LEU A 112 0.47 29.29 10.31
N ALA A 113 0.30 30.43 9.64
CA ALA A 113 0.20 30.49 8.17
C ALA A 113 1.46 29.94 7.49
N THR A 114 2.64 30.34 7.96
CA THR A 114 3.93 29.91 7.41
C THR A 114 4.19 28.43 7.68
N ALA A 115 3.83 27.92 8.86
CA ALA A 115 3.92 26.50 9.20
C ALA A 115 2.99 25.65 8.33
N LEU A 116 1.72 26.05 8.18
CA LEU A 116 0.77 25.33 7.32
C LEU A 116 1.17 25.38 5.85
N LEU A 117 1.69 26.50 5.37
CA LEU A 117 2.25 26.61 4.01
C LEU A 117 3.43 25.65 3.83
N SER A 118 4.33 25.55 4.81
CA SER A 118 5.49 24.65 4.76
C SER A 118 5.07 23.18 4.70
N ILE A 119 4.14 22.77 5.57
CA ILE A 119 3.58 21.41 5.58
C ILE A 119 2.89 21.10 4.25
N SER A 120 2.06 22.02 3.76
CA SER A 120 1.34 21.82 2.49
C SER A 120 2.29 21.72 1.30
N THR A 121 3.32 22.56 1.26
CA THR A 121 4.33 22.55 0.20
C THR A 121 5.12 21.23 0.21
N LEU A 122 5.54 20.77 1.40
CA LEU A 122 6.20 19.48 1.56
C LEU A 122 5.32 18.33 1.08
N MET A 123 4.04 18.32 1.46
CA MET A 123 3.09 17.29 1.03
C MET A 123 2.89 17.29 -0.48
N VAL A 124 2.74 18.46 -1.12
CA VAL A 124 2.65 18.58 -2.59
C VAL A 124 3.92 18.06 -3.27
N MET A 125 5.10 18.31 -2.70
CA MET A 125 6.37 17.80 -3.25
C MET A 125 6.52 16.28 -3.10
N ILE A 126 6.07 15.70 -1.99
CA ILE A 126 6.16 14.25 -1.73
C ILE A 126 5.07 13.46 -2.48
N THR A 127 3.95 14.10 -2.82
CA THR A 127 2.77 13.43 -3.42
C THR A 127 3.10 12.52 -4.61
N PRO A 128 3.88 12.93 -5.64
CA PRO A 128 4.21 12.03 -6.74
C PRO A 128 4.98 10.79 -6.30
N THR A 129 5.91 10.94 -5.36
CA THR A 129 6.71 9.83 -4.83
C THR A 129 5.85 8.87 -4.02
N TRP A 130 4.92 9.39 -3.22
CA TRP A 130 4.00 8.55 -2.45
C TRP A 130 3.05 7.79 -3.38
N LEU A 131 2.45 8.47 -4.36
CA LEU A 131 1.56 7.86 -5.35
C LEU A 131 2.27 6.77 -6.15
N SER A 132 3.54 6.98 -6.51
CA SER A 132 4.36 5.99 -7.19
C SER A 132 4.74 4.81 -6.28
N ALA A 133 5.01 5.06 -5.00
CA ALA A 133 5.33 4.00 -4.03
C ALA A 133 4.13 3.12 -3.68
N MET A 134 2.91 3.66 -3.76
CA MET A 134 1.69 2.91 -3.45
C MET A 134 1.15 2.12 -4.64
N THR A 135 1.60 2.38 -5.87
CA THR A 135 1.18 1.65 -7.06
C THR A 135 2.28 0.76 -7.59
N GLY A 136 1.88 -0.28 -8.31
CA GLY A 136 2.83 -1.10 -9.03
C GLY A 136 2.15 -2.30 -9.65
N TYR A 137 2.98 -3.19 -10.18
CA TYR A 137 2.53 -4.43 -10.78
C TYR A 137 3.36 -5.60 -10.27
N GLN A 138 2.71 -6.75 -10.16
CA GLN A 138 3.33 -8.00 -9.77
C GLN A 138 2.95 -9.09 -10.75
N ALA A 139 3.88 -10.02 -11.00
CA ALA A 139 3.56 -11.22 -11.75
C ALA A 139 2.64 -12.10 -10.90
N LEU A 140 1.62 -12.70 -11.52
CA LEU A 140 0.86 -13.76 -10.86
C LEU A 140 1.84 -14.89 -10.51
N GLN A 141 1.82 -15.32 -9.26
CA GLN A 141 2.68 -16.41 -8.82
C GLN A 141 1.83 -17.67 -8.67
N THR A 142 2.34 -18.77 -9.22
CA THR A 142 1.75 -20.09 -9.01
C THR A 142 2.76 -20.97 -8.29
N PRO A 143 2.34 -21.77 -7.31
CA PRO A 143 3.20 -22.77 -6.70
C PRO A 143 3.52 -23.87 -7.73
N VAL A 144 4.80 -24.16 -7.87
CA VAL A 144 5.34 -25.23 -8.71
C VAL A 144 6.32 -26.06 -7.92
N MET A 145 6.49 -27.32 -8.30
CA MET A 145 7.49 -28.23 -7.74
C MET A 145 8.39 -28.73 -8.87
N PRO A 146 9.71 -28.79 -8.68
CA PRO A 146 10.61 -29.40 -9.65
C PRO A 146 10.29 -30.88 -9.81
N TRP A 147 10.31 -31.34 -11.06
CA TRP A 147 10.06 -32.71 -11.46
C TRP A 147 11.22 -33.27 -12.28
N MET A 148 11.10 -34.53 -12.69
CA MET A 148 12.10 -35.21 -13.50
C MET A 148 12.39 -34.46 -14.81
N ASN A 149 13.63 -34.56 -15.29
CA ASN A 149 14.09 -33.97 -16.54
C ASN A 149 13.94 -32.44 -16.62
N ASP A 150 14.21 -31.73 -15.52
CA ASP A 150 14.12 -30.26 -15.42
C ASP A 150 12.74 -29.68 -15.77
N THR A 151 11.68 -30.47 -15.60
CA THR A 151 10.30 -30.02 -15.75
C THR A 151 9.74 -29.55 -14.41
N TYR A 152 8.64 -28.80 -14.43
CA TYR A 152 7.96 -28.33 -13.23
C TYR A 152 6.50 -28.76 -13.27
N ILE A 153 5.98 -29.21 -12.13
CA ILE A 153 4.57 -29.52 -11.94
C ILE A 153 3.93 -28.32 -11.25
N SER A 154 2.89 -27.77 -11.88
CA SER A 154 2.02 -26.79 -11.23
C SER A 154 0.99 -27.50 -10.35
N LEU A 155 0.72 -26.93 -9.18
CA LEU A 155 -0.32 -27.43 -8.28
C LEU A 155 -1.70 -27.50 -8.96
N ASP A 156 -1.98 -26.58 -9.89
CA ASP A 156 -3.26 -26.53 -10.61
C ASP A 156 -3.48 -27.73 -11.53
N ASN A 157 -2.40 -28.43 -11.91
CA ASN A 157 -2.45 -29.62 -12.77
C ASN A 157 -2.55 -30.92 -11.97
N LEU A 158 -2.66 -30.85 -10.64
CA LEU A 158 -2.76 -32.02 -9.79
C LEU A 158 -4.22 -32.32 -9.45
N SER A 159 -4.65 -33.54 -9.74
CA SER A 159 -5.87 -34.11 -9.18
C SER A 159 -5.56 -34.71 -7.81
N SER A 160 -6.33 -34.33 -6.79
CA SER A 160 -6.32 -35.04 -5.51
C SER A 160 -6.82 -36.46 -5.72
N CYS A 161 -6.26 -37.41 -4.98
CA CYS A 161 -6.61 -38.82 -4.99
C CYS A 161 -6.93 -39.30 -3.59
N VAL A 162 -8.15 -39.80 -3.41
CA VAL A 162 -8.64 -40.34 -2.15
C VAL A 162 -8.71 -41.86 -2.23
N MET A 163 -9.21 -42.37 -3.35
CA MET A 163 -9.42 -43.79 -3.60
C MET A 163 -8.96 -44.14 -5.02
N LEU A 164 -8.31 -45.29 -5.14
CA LEU A 164 -7.86 -45.83 -6.42
C LEU A 164 -8.73 -47.05 -6.78
N ILE A 165 -9.33 -47.03 -7.98
CA ILE A 165 -10.05 -48.18 -8.53
C ILE A 165 -9.10 -48.89 -9.50
N ALA A 166 -8.61 -50.08 -9.12
CA ALA A 166 -7.63 -50.82 -9.95
C ALA A 166 -8.25 -51.25 -11.29
N ASP A 167 -9.48 -51.74 -11.23
CA ASP A 167 -10.26 -52.37 -12.28
C ASP A 167 -11.40 -51.47 -12.78
N GLY A 168 -11.09 -50.17 -12.94
CA GLY A 168 -12.07 -49.17 -13.37
C GLY A 168 -12.67 -49.44 -14.76
N ASP A 169 -11.99 -50.20 -15.61
CA ASP A 169 -12.46 -50.64 -16.93
C ASP A 169 -13.77 -51.43 -16.86
N ARG A 170 -14.00 -52.16 -15.77
CA ARG A 170 -15.26 -52.91 -15.54
C ARG A 170 -16.48 -52.01 -15.36
N VAL A 171 -16.27 -50.74 -15.02
CA VAL A 171 -17.33 -49.75 -14.79
C VAL A 171 -17.22 -48.56 -15.75
N GLY A 172 -16.57 -48.77 -16.90
CA GLY A 172 -16.44 -47.76 -17.95
C GLY A 172 -15.46 -46.62 -17.64
N LEU A 173 -14.63 -46.77 -16.60
CA LEU A 173 -13.55 -45.85 -16.26
C LEU A 173 -12.21 -46.38 -16.81
N SER A 174 -11.14 -45.59 -16.73
CA SER A 174 -9.81 -46.10 -17.06
C SER A 174 -9.32 -47.10 -16.01
N GLN A 175 -8.43 -48.01 -16.40
CA GLN A 175 -7.72 -48.86 -15.44
C GLN A 175 -6.92 -47.97 -14.46
N ASN A 176 -6.82 -48.37 -13.18
CA ASN A 176 -6.20 -47.57 -12.10
C ASN A 176 -6.76 -46.14 -12.02
N TYR A 177 -8.09 -46.00 -12.06
CA TYR A 177 -8.74 -44.69 -11.99
C TYR A 177 -8.63 -44.08 -10.60
N CYS A 178 -8.11 -42.87 -10.53
CA CYS A 178 -8.00 -42.11 -9.30
C CYS A 178 -9.27 -41.28 -9.07
N VAL A 179 -9.90 -41.50 -7.91
CA VAL A 179 -11.11 -40.78 -7.49
C VAL A 179 -10.69 -39.63 -6.59
N GLY A 180 -11.03 -38.40 -7.00
CA GLY A 180 -10.78 -37.19 -6.23
C GLY A 180 -11.78 -36.96 -5.11
N PHE A 181 -11.49 -35.97 -4.27
CA PHE A 181 -12.34 -35.58 -3.13
C PHE A 181 -13.71 -35.03 -3.56
N ASP A 182 -13.75 -34.41 -4.75
CA ASP A 182 -14.94 -33.75 -5.28
C ASP A 182 -15.49 -34.55 -6.46
N GLY A 183 -16.63 -35.21 -6.27
CA GLY A 183 -17.34 -35.88 -7.36
C GLY A 183 -18.46 -36.82 -6.90
N ASP A 184 -19.51 -36.94 -7.71
CA ASP A 184 -20.60 -37.89 -7.47
C ASP A 184 -20.09 -39.34 -7.38
N LEU A 185 -19.00 -39.65 -8.09
CA LEU A 185 -18.32 -40.95 -8.04
C LEU A 185 -17.83 -41.34 -6.64
N LEU A 186 -17.31 -40.40 -5.86
CA LEU A 186 -16.85 -40.69 -4.49
C LEU A 186 -18.03 -41.07 -3.59
N ARG A 187 -19.14 -40.33 -3.67
CA ARG A 187 -20.38 -40.62 -2.91
C ARG A 187 -21.00 -41.96 -3.31
N ASP A 188 -20.97 -42.28 -4.60
CA ASP A 188 -21.47 -43.54 -5.13
C ASP A 188 -20.60 -44.71 -4.63
N LEU A 189 -19.28 -44.54 -4.56
CA LEU A 189 -18.34 -45.51 -4.00
C LEU A 189 -18.48 -45.67 -2.48
N GLU A 190 -18.73 -44.61 -1.72
CA GLU A 190 -19.03 -44.68 -0.29
C GLU A 190 -20.31 -45.48 -0.04
N THR A 191 -21.35 -45.25 -0.85
CA THR A 191 -22.62 -46.00 -0.76
C THR A 191 -22.42 -47.47 -1.11
N TYR A 192 -21.62 -47.74 -2.15
CA TYR A 192 -21.28 -49.09 -2.59
C TYR A 192 -20.45 -49.85 -1.54
N THR A 193 -19.42 -49.25 -0.98
CA THR A 193 -18.59 -49.86 0.07
C THR A 193 -19.38 -50.10 1.36
N ALA A 194 -20.25 -49.18 1.76
CA ALA A 194 -21.18 -49.39 2.88
C ALA A 194 -22.12 -50.59 2.70
N SER A 195 -22.49 -50.92 1.45
CA SER A 195 -23.37 -52.05 1.13
C SER A 195 -22.68 -53.42 1.16
N ILE A 196 -21.35 -53.45 1.03
CA ILE A 196 -20.55 -54.70 0.96
C ILE A 196 -19.97 -55.08 2.33
N GLY A 197 -19.95 -54.14 3.28
CA GLY A 197 -19.40 -54.31 4.62
C GLY A 197 -18.02 -53.63 4.76
N PRO A 198 -17.49 -53.53 6.00
CA PRO A 198 -16.22 -52.87 6.24
C PRO A 198 -15.11 -53.51 5.40
N LEU A 199 -14.30 -52.67 4.78
CA LEU A 199 -13.13 -53.06 4.01
C LEU A 199 -12.09 -53.68 4.96
N VAL A 200 -12.18 -54.98 5.25
CA VAL A 200 -11.18 -55.69 6.06
C VAL A 200 -10.01 -56.06 5.14
N PRO A 201 -8.78 -55.62 5.42
CA PRO A 201 -7.64 -55.90 4.56
C PRO A 201 -7.28 -57.39 4.59
N SER A 202 -7.15 -58.01 3.40
CA SER A 202 -6.43 -59.27 3.25
C SER A 202 -4.97 -58.97 2.89
N SER A 203 -4.03 -59.52 3.66
CA SER A 203 -2.58 -59.33 3.49
C SER A 203 -2.08 -59.80 2.12
N LEU A 204 -1.36 -58.96 1.37
CA LEU A 204 -0.55 -59.39 0.23
C LEU A 204 0.65 -58.45 -0.04
N ASP A 205 1.79 -59.10 -0.29
CA ASP A 205 3.19 -58.65 -0.23
C ASP A 205 3.74 -57.96 -1.51
N ASP A 206 2.93 -57.52 -2.47
CA ASP A 206 3.42 -57.33 -3.85
C ASP A 206 3.65 -55.90 -4.36
N LEU A 207 3.49 -54.85 -3.55
CA LEU A 207 3.94 -53.51 -3.94
C LEU A 207 5.18 -53.11 -3.14
N SER A 208 6.31 -53.04 -3.83
CA SER A 208 7.58 -52.50 -3.33
C SER A 208 7.52 -50.97 -3.18
N CYS A 209 6.55 -50.48 -2.40
CA CYS A 209 6.41 -49.08 -2.04
C CYS A 209 7.13 -48.83 -0.70
N SER A 210 8.28 -48.15 -0.74
CA SER A 210 8.92 -47.58 0.44
C SER A 210 8.53 -46.10 0.51
N VAL A 211 7.67 -45.74 1.46
CA VAL A 211 7.32 -44.34 1.74
C VAL A 211 7.70 -44.02 3.17
N THR A 212 8.51 -42.97 3.34
CA THR A 212 9.02 -42.50 4.63
C THR A 212 8.05 -41.51 5.27
N HIS A 213 7.73 -41.69 6.55
CA HIS A 213 6.79 -40.83 7.26
C HIS A 213 7.41 -40.01 8.39
N ILE A 214 6.87 -38.80 8.58
CA ILE A 214 7.25 -37.85 9.63
C ILE A 214 5.97 -37.32 10.28
N TYR A 215 5.73 -37.64 11.57
CA TYR A 215 4.77 -36.90 12.41
C TYR A 215 5.20 -36.87 13.88
N ARG A 216 5.14 -35.67 14.48
CA ARG A 216 5.10 -35.33 15.93
C ARG A 216 6.03 -36.10 16.89
N GLY A 217 7.30 -36.27 16.52
CA GLY A 217 8.38 -36.43 17.50
C GLY A 217 8.43 -37.74 18.28
N VAL A 218 7.68 -38.78 17.91
CA VAL A 218 7.84 -40.13 18.47
C VAL A 218 7.75 -41.16 17.34
N ASN A 219 8.86 -41.88 17.14
CA ASN A 219 9.09 -42.77 16.01
C ASN A 219 8.48 -44.16 16.23
N HIS A 220 7.27 -44.46 15.74
CA HIS A 220 6.79 -45.84 15.56
C HIS A 220 5.64 -45.93 14.53
N GLY A 221 5.75 -46.85 13.55
CA GLY A 221 4.63 -47.41 12.78
C GLY A 221 4.47 -46.93 11.32
N GLU A 222 4.49 -47.89 10.38
CA GLU A 222 4.47 -47.74 8.91
C GLU A 222 3.15 -47.18 8.35
N TYR A 223 3.21 -46.40 7.27
CA TYR A 223 2.03 -46.23 6.40
C TYR A 223 2.06 -47.37 5.42
N GLY A 224 1.02 -48.20 5.46
CA GLY A 224 0.90 -49.35 4.59
C GLY A 224 0.83 -48.95 3.13
N CYS A 225 1.30 -49.85 2.27
CA CYS A 225 1.05 -49.80 0.83
C CYS A 225 -0.46 -49.66 0.56
N PRO A 226 -0.89 -49.14 -0.60
CA PRO A 226 -2.29 -49.19 -1.01
C PRO A 226 -2.82 -50.62 -0.86
N TYR A 227 -3.70 -50.85 0.13
CA TYR A 227 -4.31 -52.15 0.35
C TYR A 227 -5.43 -52.31 -0.67
N TRP A 228 -5.37 -53.36 -1.47
CA TRP A 228 -6.45 -53.69 -2.40
C TRP A 228 -7.51 -54.50 -1.66
N THR A 229 -8.74 -54.01 -1.70
CA THR A 229 -9.89 -54.69 -1.13
C THR A 229 -10.73 -55.21 -2.27
N THR A 230 -10.84 -56.54 -2.37
CA THR A 230 -11.69 -57.22 -3.35
C THR A 230 -12.35 -58.39 -2.66
N PHE A 231 -13.67 -58.48 -2.75
CA PHE A 231 -14.43 -59.61 -2.24
C PHE A 231 -14.89 -60.47 -3.41
N HIS A 232 -14.77 -61.79 -3.26
CA HIS A 232 -15.32 -62.77 -4.20
C HIS A 232 -16.84 -62.91 -4.01
N ALA A 233 -17.55 -61.83 -4.29
CA ALA A 233 -19.00 -61.75 -4.22
C ALA A 233 -19.54 -60.94 -5.40
N ALA A 234 -20.70 -61.37 -5.91
CA ALA A 234 -21.43 -60.58 -6.90
C ALA A 234 -21.93 -59.28 -6.26
N SER A 235 -21.75 -58.16 -6.94
CA SER A 235 -22.12 -56.84 -6.42
C SER A 235 -22.67 -55.94 -7.52
N LYS A 236 -23.38 -54.88 -7.11
CA LYS A 236 -23.99 -53.91 -8.02
C LYS A 236 -23.41 -52.54 -7.73
N PHE A 237 -22.69 -51.97 -8.69
CA PHE A 237 -22.19 -50.61 -8.60
C PHE A 237 -23.06 -49.69 -9.48
N THR A 238 -23.54 -48.58 -8.94
CA THR A 238 -24.32 -47.61 -9.72
C THR A 238 -23.60 -46.28 -9.72
N HIS A 239 -23.35 -45.73 -10.90
CA HIS A 239 -22.72 -44.44 -11.10
C HIS A 239 -23.32 -43.75 -12.33
N ASP A 240 -23.57 -42.44 -12.26
CA ASP A 240 -24.16 -41.63 -13.33
C ASP A 240 -25.44 -42.23 -13.94
N GLY A 241 -26.28 -42.85 -13.11
CA GLY A 241 -27.54 -43.49 -13.52
C GLY A 241 -27.38 -44.83 -14.25
N HIS A 242 -26.16 -45.33 -14.42
CA HIS A 242 -25.86 -46.65 -14.96
C HIS A 242 -25.52 -47.64 -13.84
N THR A 243 -26.19 -48.80 -13.82
CA THR A 243 -25.90 -49.88 -12.87
C THR A 243 -25.07 -50.98 -13.54
N TYR A 244 -23.83 -51.11 -13.09
CA TYR A 244 -22.89 -52.16 -13.48
C TYR A 244 -23.08 -53.40 -12.61
N GLN A 245 -23.31 -54.55 -13.25
CA GLN A 245 -23.33 -55.86 -12.59
C GLN A 245 -21.92 -56.42 -12.56
N LEU A 246 -21.37 -56.61 -11.37
CA LEU A 246 -20.03 -57.13 -11.17
C LEU A 246 -20.16 -58.58 -10.74
N ASP A 247 -20.18 -59.47 -11.74
CA ASP A 247 -20.28 -60.91 -11.53
C ASP A 247 -18.94 -61.44 -10.98
N ASN A 248 -19.01 -62.34 -10.00
CA ASN A 248 -17.89 -63.04 -9.38
C ASN A 248 -17.01 -62.24 -8.40
N ASN A 249 -16.66 -60.97 -8.67
CA ASN A 249 -15.81 -60.15 -7.79
C ASN A 249 -16.34 -58.71 -7.65
N THR A 250 -16.18 -58.09 -6.48
CA THR A 250 -16.39 -56.64 -6.29
C THR A 250 -15.35 -55.83 -7.06
N LEU A 251 -15.54 -54.51 -7.16
CA LEU A 251 -14.45 -53.59 -7.54
C LEU A 251 -13.25 -53.76 -6.62
N THR A 252 -12.07 -53.69 -7.21
CA THR A 252 -10.78 -53.68 -6.52
C THR A 252 -10.45 -52.24 -6.13
N LEU A 253 -10.76 -51.90 -4.88
CA LEU A 253 -10.59 -50.56 -4.35
C LEU A 253 -9.36 -50.50 -3.44
N SER A 254 -8.59 -49.44 -3.54
CA SER A 254 -7.57 -49.12 -2.56
C SER A 254 -7.78 -47.74 -1.98
N SER A 255 -7.87 -47.66 -0.65
CA SER A 255 -7.82 -46.39 0.06
C SER A 255 -6.36 -45.95 0.21
N LEU A 256 -6.09 -44.70 -0.18
CA LEU A 256 -4.80 -44.07 0.06
C LEU A 256 -4.71 -43.45 1.48
N ILE A 257 -5.74 -43.66 2.29
CA ILE A 257 -5.86 -43.23 3.69
C ILE A 257 -6.02 -44.49 4.54
N VAL A 258 -5.09 -44.72 5.47
CA VAL A 258 -5.14 -45.79 6.46
C VAL A 258 -5.08 -45.13 7.84
N ALA A 259 -6.16 -45.24 8.60
CA ALA A 259 -6.19 -44.87 10.01
C ALA A 259 -6.07 -46.15 10.86
N ASN A 260 -5.31 -46.07 11.95
CA ASN A 260 -5.23 -47.13 12.95
C ASN A 260 -6.15 -46.76 14.11
N ASP A 261 -7.03 -47.67 14.52
CA ASP A 261 -7.76 -47.53 15.79
C ASP A 261 -6.83 -47.88 16.97
N THR A 262 -7.09 -47.30 18.14
CA THR A 262 -6.45 -47.59 19.42
C THR A 262 -6.49 -49.06 19.83
N ASP A 263 -7.38 -49.86 19.23
CA ASP A 263 -7.51 -51.30 19.47
C ASP A 263 -6.76 -52.18 18.42
N GLY A 264 -5.99 -51.58 17.51
CA GLY A 264 -5.20 -52.32 16.50
C GLY A 264 -6.05 -52.91 15.36
N ASN A 265 -7.31 -52.48 15.23
CA ASN A 265 -8.14 -52.75 14.07
C ASN A 265 -7.87 -51.68 13.01
N TYR A 266 -7.57 -52.11 11.78
CA TYR A 266 -7.43 -51.22 10.63
C TYR A 266 -8.82 -50.75 10.22
N ILE A 267 -9.15 -49.49 10.48
CA ILE A 267 -10.37 -48.86 10.00
C ILE A 267 -9.97 -47.91 8.88
N VAL A 268 -10.44 -48.18 7.67
CA VAL A 268 -10.39 -47.21 6.56
C VAL A 268 -11.36 -46.08 6.91
N SER A 269 -10.86 -45.09 7.64
CA SER A 269 -11.59 -43.87 7.95
C SER A 269 -11.29 -42.84 6.88
N ILE A 270 -12.28 -42.52 6.04
CA ILE A 270 -12.26 -41.34 5.17
C ILE A 270 -12.61 -40.15 6.07
N ASP A 271 -11.77 -39.87 7.06
CA ASP A 271 -11.95 -38.67 7.89
C ASP A 271 -11.25 -37.49 7.24
N SER A 272 -11.94 -36.36 7.28
CA SER A 272 -11.57 -35.02 6.83
C SER A 272 -10.24 -34.48 7.36
N GLU A 273 -9.58 -35.18 8.29
CA GLU A 273 -8.31 -34.81 8.89
C GLU A 273 -7.06 -35.39 8.17
N HIS A 274 -7.21 -36.30 7.19
CA HIS A 274 -6.08 -36.91 6.49
C HIS A 274 -5.72 -36.20 5.18
N ALA A 275 -4.42 -35.96 4.98
CA ALA A 275 -3.91 -35.12 3.91
C ALA A 275 -4.09 -35.78 2.53
N SER A 276 -4.74 -35.08 1.59
CA SER A 276 -4.95 -35.54 0.22
C SER A 276 -3.63 -35.90 -0.45
N VAL A 277 -3.60 -37.03 -1.13
CA VAL A 277 -2.45 -37.46 -1.92
C VAL A 277 -2.67 -37.08 -3.37
N PHE A 278 -1.65 -36.63 -4.09
CA PHE A 278 -1.76 -36.25 -5.49
C PHE A 278 -1.12 -37.35 -6.35
N ILE A 279 -1.73 -37.68 -7.49
CA ILE A 279 -1.12 -38.61 -8.45
C ILE A 279 -0.70 -37.84 -9.69
N TYR A 280 0.57 -37.97 -10.07
CA TYR A 280 1.12 -37.38 -11.28
C TYR A 280 2.12 -38.35 -11.92
N ASP A 281 1.93 -38.64 -13.21
CA ASP A 281 2.80 -39.55 -13.99
C ASP A 281 3.02 -40.92 -13.31
N GLY A 282 1.94 -41.50 -12.76
CA GLY A 282 1.97 -42.79 -12.06
C GLY A 282 2.67 -42.77 -10.69
N LYS A 283 3.11 -41.60 -10.21
CA LYS A 283 3.72 -41.42 -8.89
C LYS A 283 2.76 -40.74 -7.92
N ILE A 284 2.87 -41.19 -6.68
CA ILE A 284 2.12 -40.71 -5.53
C ILE A 284 2.92 -39.57 -4.88
N LEU A 285 2.33 -38.39 -4.77
CA LEU A 285 2.91 -37.18 -4.20
C LEU A 285 2.14 -36.75 -2.96
N THR A 286 2.86 -36.46 -1.89
CA THR A 286 2.28 -35.98 -0.65
C THR A 286 2.32 -34.45 -0.58
N PRO A 287 1.45 -33.81 0.21
CA PRO A 287 1.56 -32.38 0.47
C PRO A 287 2.91 -31.97 1.08
N ASN A 288 3.56 -32.87 1.82
CA ASN A 288 4.89 -32.62 2.39
C ASN A 288 5.97 -32.51 1.30
N ASP A 289 5.84 -33.25 0.19
CA ASP A 289 6.75 -33.12 -0.96
C ASP A 289 6.67 -31.73 -1.59
N PHE A 290 5.45 -31.18 -1.68
CA PHE A 290 5.22 -29.80 -2.13
C PHE A 290 5.71 -28.75 -1.13
N LEU A 291 5.57 -28.99 0.18
CA LEU A 291 6.06 -28.05 1.18
C LEU A 291 7.59 -28.00 1.26
N GLN A 292 8.26 -29.12 0.96
CA GLN A 292 9.72 -29.20 1.00
C GLN A 292 10.39 -28.72 -0.29
N ALA A 293 9.83 -29.06 -1.46
CA ALA A 293 10.43 -28.77 -2.76
C ALA A 293 9.69 -27.67 -3.54
N GLY A 294 8.53 -27.24 -3.08
CA GLY A 294 7.71 -26.23 -3.77
C GLY A 294 8.35 -24.85 -3.78
N MET A 295 8.17 -24.15 -4.89
CA MET A 295 8.61 -22.78 -5.11
C MET A 295 7.54 -21.99 -5.85
N CYS A 296 7.51 -20.68 -5.67
CA CYS A 296 6.60 -19.80 -6.41
C CYS A 296 7.26 -19.35 -7.71
N GLN A 297 6.65 -19.67 -8.85
CA GLN A 297 7.13 -19.23 -10.16
C GLN A 297 6.28 -18.07 -10.70
N PRO A 298 6.90 -17.00 -11.21
CA PRO A 298 6.17 -15.91 -11.86
C PRO A 298 5.59 -16.36 -13.21
N GLN A 299 4.31 -16.10 -13.40
CA GLN A 299 3.58 -16.34 -14.64
C GLN A 299 3.82 -15.22 -15.66
N ARG A 300 3.39 -15.46 -16.90
CA ARG A 300 3.44 -14.46 -17.99
C ARG A 300 2.39 -13.34 -17.83
N THR A 301 1.43 -13.54 -16.95
CA THR A 301 0.34 -12.62 -16.64
C THR A 301 0.67 -11.80 -15.39
N TYR A 302 0.38 -10.52 -15.45
CA TYR A 302 0.64 -9.54 -14.41
C TYR A 302 -0.65 -8.93 -13.91
N GLN A 303 -0.62 -8.47 -12.67
CA GLN A 303 -1.69 -7.66 -12.09
C GLN A 303 -1.12 -6.30 -11.74
N TRP A 304 -1.92 -5.26 -11.97
CA TRP A 304 -1.61 -3.90 -11.52
C TRP A 304 -2.49 -3.57 -10.33
N GLY A 305 -1.98 -2.77 -9.40
CA GLY A 305 -2.72 -2.50 -8.19
C GLY A 305 -2.09 -1.51 -7.24
N PHE A 306 -2.61 -1.54 -6.02
CA PHE A 306 -2.22 -0.67 -4.93
C PHE A 306 -1.73 -1.45 -3.71
N SER A 307 -0.79 -0.86 -2.98
CA SER A 307 -0.58 -1.16 -1.57
C SER A 307 -1.73 -0.54 -0.77
N PHE A 308 -2.56 -1.39 -0.15
CA PHE A 308 -3.66 -0.96 0.71
C PHE A 308 -3.19 -0.02 1.83
N LEU A 309 -2.11 -0.36 2.53
CA LEU A 309 -1.62 0.41 3.67
C LEU A 309 -1.15 1.81 3.25
N LEU A 310 -0.38 1.91 2.17
CA LEU A 310 0.09 3.21 1.68
C LEU A 310 -1.05 4.06 1.12
N LEU A 311 -1.99 3.45 0.41
CA LEU A 311 -3.20 4.12 -0.08
C LEU A 311 -4.04 4.65 1.07
N PHE A 312 -4.28 3.84 2.11
CA PHE A 312 -5.03 4.24 3.29
C PHE A 312 -4.34 5.42 4.01
N ALA A 313 -3.04 5.32 4.26
CA ALA A 313 -2.26 6.38 4.90
C ALA A 313 -2.26 7.68 4.07
N PHE A 314 -2.15 7.57 2.75
CA PHE A 314 -2.24 8.69 1.83
C PHE A 314 -3.61 9.39 1.92
N LEU A 315 -4.70 8.63 1.85
CA LEU A 315 -6.06 9.16 1.93
C LEU A 315 -6.31 9.87 3.26
N VAL A 316 -5.92 9.26 4.39
CA VAL A 316 -6.06 9.88 5.72
C VAL A 316 -5.27 11.18 5.78
N THR A 317 -4.02 11.19 5.31
CA THR A 317 -3.16 12.37 5.30
C THR A 317 -3.76 13.50 4.45
N MET A 318 -4.27 13.16 3.25
CA MET A 318 -4.90 14.13 2.35
C MET A 318 -6.23 14.68 2.90
N ILE A 319 -7.03 13.86 3.58
CA ILE A 319 -8.25 14.31 4.27
C ILE A 319 -7.90 15.28 5.39
N VAL A 320 -6.95 14.93 6.26
CA VAL A 320 -6.51 15.80 7.37
C VAL A 320 -5.96 17.12 6.85
N LEU A 321 -5.12 17.09 5.82
CA LEU A 321 -4.56 18.30 5.20
C LEU A 321 -5.66 19.16 4.58
N SER A 322 -6.59 18.56 3.84
CA SER A 322 -7.70 19.27 3.20
C SER A 322 -8.62 19.93 4.23
N LEU A 323 -8.97 19.21 5.29
CA LEU A 323 -9.76 19.74 6.41
C LEU A 323 -9.03 20.89 7.10
N THR A 324 -7.72 20.75 7.35
CA THR A 324 -6.92 21.80 7.98
C THR A 324 -6.87 23.06 7.12
N LEU A 325 -6.67 22.92 5.81
CA LEU A 325 -6.66 24.03 4.86
C LEU A 325 -8.04 24.68 4.72
N TYR A 326 -9.11 23.87 4.71
CA TYR A 326 -10.48 24.36 4.69
C TYR A 326 -10.82 25.16 5.95
N ILE A 327 -10.52 24.61 7.13
CA ILE A 327 -10.70 25.29 8.42
C ILE A 327 -9.91 26.60 8.44
N TYR A 328 -8.63 26.58 8.04
CA TYR A 328 -7.79 27.78 7.97
C TYR A 328 -8.37 28.84 7.02
N ARG A 329 -8.87 28.44 5.86
CA ARG A 329 -9.56 29.33 4.91
C ARG A 329 -10.83 29.91 5.54
N CYS A 330 -11.64 29.10 6.20
CA CYS A 330 -12.88 29.51 6.88
C CYS A 330 -12.64 30.46 8.07
N TYR A 331 -11.60 30.25 8.88
CA TYR A 331 -11.17 31.22 9.89
C TYR A 331 -10.85 32.59 9.27
N GLY A 332 -10.41 32.58 8.01
CA GLY A 332 -10.18 33.77 7.20
C GLY A 332 -11.39 34.36 6.49
N CYS A 333 -12.57 33.70 6.50
CA CYS A 333 -13.80 34.13 5.81
C CYS A 333 -14.59 35.22 6.53
N ARG A 334 -14.05 35.84 7.59
CA ARG A 334 -14.71 37.02 8.20
C ARG A 334 -14.66 38.20 7.21
N PRO A 335 -15.81 38.70 6.72
CA PRO A 335 -15.87 39.71 5.67
C PRO A 335 -15.77 41.10 6.27
N SER A 336 -14.62 41.78 6.16
CA SER A 336 -14.62 43.26 6.22
C SER A 336 -13.35 43.97 5.71
N ARG A 337 -12.26 43.29 5.34
CA ARG A 337 -11.05 44.01 4.87
C ARG A 337 -10.13 43.28 3.88
N ARG A 338 -10.48 42.04 3.52
CA ARG A 338 -9.57 41.13 2.81
C ARG A 338 -9.71 41.13 1.28
N GLU A 339 -10.82 41.66 0.77
CA GLU A 339 -11.16 41.60 -0.65
C GLU A 339 -10.55 42.78 -1.42
N GLU A 340 -10.59 43.99 -0.83
CA GLU A 340 -9.86 45.17 -1.30
C GLU A 340 -8.34 44.93 -1.33
N THR A 341 -7.84 44.04 -0.46
CA THR A 341 -6.42 43.77 -0.32
C THR A 341 -5.85 42.76 -1.34
N THR A 342 -6.69 41.90 -1.92
CA THR A 342 -6.32 40.92 -2.96
C THR A 342 -6.20 41.52 -4.36
N GLU A 343 -7.02 42.52 -4.69
CA GLU A 343 -6.93 43.27 -5.95
C GLU A 343 -5.66 44.15 -6.00
N ILE A 344 -5.12 44.48 -4.82
CA ILE A 344 -3.98 45.37 -4.62
C ILE A 344 -2.61 44.65 -4.66
N PHE A 345 -2.53 43.32 -4.65
CA PHE A 345 -1.23 42.60 -4.61
C PHE A 345 -1.06 41.58 -5.74
N GLY A 346 -0.90 42.08 -6.97
CA GLY A 346 -0.29 41.31 -8.07
C GLY A 346 1.24 41.20 -7.92
N PRO A 347 1.90 40.34 -8.71
CA PRO A 347 3.37 40.17 -8.66
C PRO A 347 4.10 41.51 -8.85
N PHE A 348 3.65 42.32 -9.80
CA PHE A 348 4.22 43.64 -10.08
C PHE A 348 4.01 44.63 -8.93
N ARG A 349 2.80 44.70 -8.37
CA ARG A 349 2.52 45.62 -7.26
C ARG A 349 3.29 45.24 -6.00
N THR A 350 3.51 43.94 -5.80
CA THR A 350 4.35 43.49 -4.68
C THR A 350 5.83 43.77 -4.93
N ALA A 351 6.32 43.60 -6.15
CA ALA A 351 7.68 44.00 -6.50
C ALA A 351 7.92 45.48 -6.21
N ILE A 352 6.96 46.35 -6.54
CA ILE A 352 6.99 47.79 -6.21
C ILE A 352 7.03 47.99 -4.69
N VAL A 353 6.12 47.37 -3.94
CA VAL A 353 6.07 47.50 -2.48
C VAL A 353 7.38 47.02 -1.82
N VAL A 354 7.95 45.93 -2.31
CA VAL A 354 9.24 45.41 -1.81
C VAL A 354 10.37 46.38 -2.16
N ALA A 355 10.41 46.89 -3.40
CA ALA A 355 11.42 47.85 -3.84
C ALA A 355 11.35 49.17 -3.04
N ASP A 356 10.15 49.70 -2.82
CA ASP A 356 9.91 50.90 -2.00
C ASP A 356 10.39 50.68 -0.56
N ARG A 357 10.17 49.48 -0.01
CA ARG A 357 10.62 49.11 1.34
C ARG A 357 12.14 48.98 1.43
N VAL A 358 12.77 48.33 0.45
CA VAL A 358 14.24 48.22 0.35
C VAL A 358 14.87 49.61 0.25
N ARG A 359 14.27 50.51 -0.55
CA ARG A 359 14.69 51.91 -0.66
C ARG A 359 14.49 52.70 0.62
N ALA A 360 13.38 52.46 1.33
CA ALA A 360 13.14 53.09 2.63
C ALA A 360 14.14 52.63 3.70
N ASP A 361 14.49 51.34 3.70
CA ASP A 361 15.46 50.80 4.64
C ASP A 361 16.89 51.28 4.30
N LEU A 362 17.34 51.13 3.06
CA LEU A 362 18.75 51.36 2.68
C LEU A 362 19.04 52.78 2.16
N GLY A 363 18.01 53.59 1.90
CA GLY A 363 18.12 54.94 1.32
C GLY A 363 18.29 54.93 -0.20
N ASP A 364 18.36 56.14 -0.78
CA ASP A 364 18.48 56.34 -2.24
C ASP A 364 19.78 55.78 -2.85
N ALA A 365 20.80 55.53 -2.02
CA ALA A 365 22.08 54.97 -2.46
C ALA A 365 21.99 53.53 -2.99
N VAL A 366 20.87 52.82 -2.76
CA VAL A 366 20.62 51.46 -3.26
C VAL A 366 20.80 51.32 -4.76
N GLN A 367 20.46 52.34 -5.54
CA GLN A 367 20.51 52.26 -7.00
C GLN A 367 21.94 52.06 -7.53
N GLY A 368 22.96 52.44 -6.75
CA GLY A 368 24.38 52.23 -7.08
C GLY A 368 25.01 51.00 -6.42
N MET A 369 24.28 50.26 -5.59
CA MET A 369 24.82 49.09 -4.88
C MET A 369 24.76 47.84 -5.75
N SER A 370 25.81 47.02 -5.70
CA SER A 370 25.78 45.67 -6.28
C SER A 370 24.87 44.73 -5.47
N GLU A 371 24.34 43.69 -6.09
CA GLU A 371 23.49 42.68 -5.44
C GLU A 371 24.12 42.10 -4.17
N LYS A 372 25.44 41.85 -4.18
CA LYS A 372 26.16 41.37 -2.99
C LYS A 372 26.16 42.39 -1.85
N GLN A 373 26.35 43.67 -2.16
CA GLN A 373 26.31 44.75 -1.16
C GLN A 373 24.89 44.91 -0.58
N ILE A 374 23.86 44.86 -1.44
CA ILE A 374 22.46 44.89 -1.01
C ILE A 374 22.18 43.71 -0.07
N GLN A 375 22.61 42.50 -0.41
CA GLN A 375 22.40 41.33 0.45
C GLN A 375 23.11 41.43 1.80
N VAL A 376 24.34 41.95 1.83
CA VAL A 376 25.10 42.14 3.08
C VAL A 376 24.46 43.20 3.97
N GLU A 377 24.06 44.34 3.40
CA GLU A 377 23.39 45.42 4.14
C GLU A 377 22.00 45.00 4.63
N LEU A 378 21.22 44.31 3.79
CA LEU A 378 19.94 43.74 4.22
C LEU A 378 20.14 42.70 5.31
N ALA A 379 21.13 41.81 5.20
CA ALA A 379 21.43 40.83 6.23
C ALA A 379 21.92 41.49 7.53
N ALA A 380 22.73 42.55 7.46
CA ALA A 380 23.18 43.31 8.61
C ALA A 380 22.02 44.01 9.33
N ARG A 381 21.02 44.48 8.57
CA ARG A 381 19.81 45.11 9.10
C ARG A 381 18.73 44.10 9.51
N GLN A 382 18.75 42.88 8.97
CA GLN A 382 17.86 41.76 9.31
C GLN A 382 18.42 40.80 10.37
N GLY A 383 19.70 40.94 10.78
CA GLY A 383 20.31 40.21 11.89
C GLY A 383 19.51 40.37 13.20
N PRO A 384 19.71 39.50 14.21
CA PRO A 384 18.74 39.27 15.26
C PRO A 384 18.33 40.58 15.94
N LEU A 385 17.09 40.98 15.66
CA LEU A 385 16.24 41.84 16.48
C LEU A 385 16.95 43.09 17.05
N ARG A 386 16.88 44.22 16.35
CA ARG A 386 16.89 45.52 17.02
C ARG A 386 15.63 46.32 16.70
N THR A 387 14.81 46.44 17.73
CA THR A 387 13.61 47.28 17.92
C THR A 387 13.88 48.79 17.80
N SER A 388 14.93 49.23 17.09
CA SER A 388 15.37 50.61 17.12
C SER A 388 14.70 51.52 16.08
N SER A 389 14.23 51.00 14.94
CA SER A 389 13.58 51.86 13.92
C SER A 389 12.21 52.39 14.37
N TRP A 390 11.42 51.56 15.06
CA TRP A 390 10.11 51.96 15.57
C TRP A 390 10.19 52.92 16.76
N LEU A 391 11.19 52.77 17.65
CA LEU A 391 11.43 53.72 18.74
C LEU A 391 11.95 55.07 18.22
N ALA A 392 12.75 55.08 17.15
CA ALA A 392 13.17 56.32 16.49
C ALA A 392 11.98 57.05 15.85
N GLU A 393 11.07 56.33 15.19
CA GLU A 393 9.89 56.92 14.56
C GLU A 393 8.85 57.42 15.57
N LYS A 394 8.70 56.72 16.72
CA LYS A 394 7.80 57.13 17.80
C LYS A 394 8.39 58.27 18.64
N GLY A 395 9.71 58.29 18.85
CA GLY A 395 10.43 59.41 19.48
C GLY A 395 10.34 60.69 18.64
N ALA A 396 10.49 60.59 17.32
CA ALA A 396 10.32 61.71 16.40
C ALA A 396 8.87 62.25 16.37
N ARG A 397 7.87 61.39 16.56
CA ARG A 397 6.46 61.82 16.68
C ARG A 397 6.12 62.45 18.03
N ILE A 398 6.77 62.01 19.12
CA ILE A 398 6.57 62.61 20.45
C ILE A 398 7.27 63.98 20.55
N MET A 399 8.42 64.17 19.91
CA MET A 399 9.11 65.46 19.82
C MET A 399 8.44 66.50 18.90
N ARG A 400 7.50 66.09 18.04
CA ARG A 400 6.72 66.98 17.16
C ARG A 400 5.40 67.47 17.78
N ARG A 401 5.22 67.39 19.11
CA ARG A 401 4.13 68.13 19.75
C ARG A 401 4.52 69.61 19.82
N PRO A 402 3.75 70.53 19.21
CA PRO A 402 4.02 71.95 19.34
C PRO A 402 3.86 72.35 20.82
N ALA A 403 4.83 73.09 21.34
CA ALA A 403 4.78 73.67 22.68
C ALA A 403 3.48 74.46 22.81
N ARG A 404 2.62 74.01 23.73
CA ARG A 404 1.43 74.76 24.14
C ARG A 404 1.95 76.08 24.74
N ARG A 405 1.71 77.19 24.03
CA ARG A 405 1.95 78.55 24.51
C ARG A 405 1.12 78.75 25.78
N ASN A 406 1.79 79.05 26.88
CA ASN A 406 1.14 79.61 28.07
C ASN A 406 0.66 81.03 27.73
N GLY A 407 -0.60 81.29 28.04
CA GLY A 407 -1.28 82.58 28.04
C GLY A 407 -2.44 82.47 29.01
#